data_AF-A0A7S3IDD1-F1
#
_entry.id   AF-A0A7S3IDD1-F1
#
_cell.length_a   1.000
_cell.length_b   1.000
_cell.length_c   1.000
_cell.angle_alpha   90.00
_cell.angle_beta   90.00
_cell.angle_gamma   90.00
#
_symmetry.space_group_name_H-M   'P 1'
#
loop_
_entity.id
_entity.type
_entity.pdbx_description
1 polymer ?
#
loop_
_entity_poly.entity_id
_entity_poly.type
_entity_poly.pdbx_seq_one_letter_code
_entity_poly.pdbx_strand_id
1 'polypeptide(L)'
;LWHGSRVTNYVGILSQGLRIAPPEAPVSGYLYGKGIYFADMYSKSANYCRGQTSDNSILIMLCEAALGKTNELHSPNCNAASLPKGTDSTHGWGQNGPSPRSYVKVNDVNIPQGKPQ
;
A
#
# COMPACT_ATOMS: atom_id res chain seq x y z
N LEU A 1 7.46 1.88 -1.83
CA LEU A 1 6.09 2.36 -1.54
C LEU A 1 5.86 2.39 -0.03
N TRP A 2 4.95 3.23 0.45
CA TRP A 2 4.64 3.42 1.86
C TRP A 2 3.59 2.43 2.36
N HIS A 3 3.84 1.81 3.52
CA HIS A 3 2.86 1.04 4.28
C HIS A 3 2.72 1.62 5.68
N GLY A 4 1.48 1.93 6.07
CA GLY A 4 1.16 2.41 7.42
C GLY A 4 0.29 1.41 8.16
N SER A 5 0.54 1.27 9.46
CA SER A 5 -0.20 0.37 10.36
C SER A 5 -0.12 0.91 11.79
N ARG A 6 -0.98 0.43 12.69
CA ARG A 6 -0.89 0.79 14.11
C ARG A 6 0.45 0.35 14.69
N VAL A 7 1.04 1.16 15.58
CA VAL A 7 2.33 0.83 16.25
C VAL A 7 2.31 -0.56 16.88
N THR A 8 1.18 -0.96 17.49
CA THR A 8 0.98 -2.29 18.09
C THR A 8 1.18 -3.45 17.13
N ASN A 9 1.03 -3.23 15.82
CA ASN A 9 1.15 -4.27 14.81
C ASN A 9 2.61 -4.48 14.35
N TYR A 10 3.52 -3.52 14.62
CA TYR A 10 4.88 -3.55 14.07
C TYR A 10 5.73 -4.70 14.61
N VAL A 11 5.56 -5.10 15.87
CA VAL A 11 6.26 -6.29 16.41
C VAL A 11 5.89 -7.54 15.60
N GLY A 12 4.60 -7.70 15.27
CA GLY A 12 4.13 -8.78 14.40
C GLY A 12 4.69 -8.66 12.99
N ILE A 13 4.59 -7.47 12.37
CA ILE A 13 5.07 -7.25 11.00
C ILE A 13 6.58 -7.49 10.87
N LEU A 14 7.40 -7.01 11.80
CA LEU A 14 8.86 -7.16 11.75
C LEU A 14 9.31 -8.59 12.07
N SER A 15 8.57 -9.32 12.91
CA SER A 15 8.89 -10.71 13.24
C SER A 15 8.45 -11.72 12.18
N GLN A 16 7.40 -11.39 11.43
CA GLN A 16 6.66 -12.37 10.61
C GLN A 16 6.38 -11.92 9.17
N GLY A 17 6.77 -10.70 8.81
CA GLY A 17 6.46 -10.07 7.54
C GLY A 17 5.03 -9.50 7.46
N LEU A 18 4.77 -8.75 6.40
CA LEU A 18 3.42 -8.34 6.02
C LEU A 18 2.62 -9.57 5.55
N ARG A 19 1.38 -9.71 6.03
CA ARG A 19 0.52 -10.85 5.72
C ARG A 19 -0.80 -10.39 5.15
N ILE A 20 -1.33 -11.19 4.23
CA ILE A 20 -2.68 -11.04 3.73
C ILE A 20 -3.63 -11.44 4.86
N ALA A 21 -4.72 -10.69 5.03
CA ALA A 21 -5.76 -11.03 5.99
C ALA A 21 -6.30 -12.44 5.70
N PRO A 22 -6.55 -13.25 6.74
CA PRO A 22 -6.91 -14.64 6.52
C PRO A 22 -8.34 -14.75 5.93
N PRO A 23 -8.70 -15.87 5.27
CA PRO A 23 -9.97 -16.02 4.54
C PRO A 23 -11.22 -15.79 5.40
N GLU A 24 -11.15 -16.07 6.69
CA GLU A 24 -12.21 -15.89 7.68
C GLU A 24 -12.41 -14.44 8.14
N ALA A 25 -11.42 -13.55 7.93
CA ALA A 25 -11.56 -12.15 8.31
C ALA A 25 -12.70 -11.48 7.50
N PRO A 26 -13.53 -10.61 8.12
CA PRO A 26 -14.60 -9.90 7.41
C PRO A 26 -14.08 -9.19 6.16
N VAL A 27 -14.81 -9.27 5.04
CA VAL A 27 -14.42 -8.60 3.77
C VAL A 27 -14.61 -7.07 3.86
N SER A 28 -15.35 -6.59 4.86
CA SER A 28 -15.56 -5.17 5.10
C SER A 28 -14.23 -4.46 5.38
N GLY A 29 -13.94 -3.41 4.60
CA GLY A 29 -12.74 -2.60 4.75
C GLY A 29 -11.63 -2.81 3.70
N TYR A 30 -11.78 -3.80 2.80
CA TYR A 30 -10.83 -4.04 1.70
C TYR A 30 -11.34 -3.52 0.37
N LEU A 31 -10.93 -2.31 -0.02
CA LEU A 31 -11.39 -1.66 -1.27
C LEU A 31 -11.08 -2.48 -2.54
N TYR A 32 -10.01 -3.28 -2.51
CA TYR A 32 -9.52 -4.06 -3.63
C TYR A 32 -9.33 -5.55 -3.27
N GLY A 33 -10.09 -6.04 -2.28
CA GLY A 33 -10.00 -7.43 -1.81
C GLY A 33 -8.83 -7.69 -0.85
N LYS A 34 -8.68 -8.93 -0.40
CA LYS A 34 -7.65 -9.28 0.59
C LYS A 34 -6.27 -9.27 -0.06
N GLY A 35 -5.40 -8.39 0.42
CA GLY A 35 -4.04 -8.22 -0.09
C GLY A 35 -3.18 -7.39 0.85
N ILE A 36 -1.93 -7.16 0.45
CA ILE A 36 -1.03 -6.22 1.13
C ILE A 36 -1.14 -4.88 0.41
N TYR A 37 -1.47 -3.83 1.16
CA TYR A 37 -1.73 -2.51 0.61
C TYR A 37 -0.54 -1.57 0.79
N PHE A 38 -0.24 -0.83 -0.27
CA PHE A 38 0.78 0.20 -0.28
C PHE A 38 0.22 1.48 -0.90
N ALA A 39 0.89 2.60 -0.64
CA ALA A 39 0.65 3.87 -1.33
C ALA A 39 1.97 4.48 -1.80
N ASP A 40 1.93 5.17 -2.93
CA ASP A 40 3.00 6.08 -3.39
C ASP A 40 2.99 7.41 -2.60
N MET A 41 1.84 7.77 -2.04
CA MET A 41 1.63 8.95 -1.21
C MET A 41 1.85 8.66 0.29
N TYR A 42 2.81 9.36 0.91
CA TYR A 42 3.10 9.26 2.35
C TYR A 42 1.85 9.51 3.22
N SER A 43 1.12 10.60 2.96
CA SER A 43 -0.04 11.01 3.77
C SER A 43 -1.17 9.96 3.75
N LYS A 44 -1.35 9.26 2.63
CA LYS A 44 -2.33 8.18 2.50
C LYS A 44 -2.01 7.03 3.45
N SER A 45 -0.75 6.59 3.49
CA SER A 45 -0.31 5.52 4.41
C SER A 45 -0.22 5.99 5.86
N ALA A 46 0.21 7.23 6.12
CA ALA A 46 0.26 7.80 7.48
C ALA A 46 -1.14 7.83 8.15
N ASN A 47 -2.21 8.02 7.38
CA ASN A 47 -3.59 7.94 7.88
C ASN A 47 -3.99 6.56 8.43
N TYR A 48 -3.22 5.51 8.14
CA TYR A 48 -3.40 4.16 8.69
C TYR A 48 -2.55 3.89 9.94
N CYS A 49 -1.61 4.79 10.28
CA CYS A 49 -0.81 4.70 11.51
C CYS A 49 -1.59 5.09 12.78
N ARG A 50 -2.93 5.13 12.72
CA ARG A 50 -3.82 5.64 13.78
C ARG A 50 -3.55 4.99 15.12
N GLY A 51 -3.63 5.81 16.17
CA GLY A 51 -3.31 5.45 17.54
C GLY A 51 -2.24 6.41 18.04
N GLN A 52 -2.64 7.43 18.81
CA GLN A 52 -1.70 8.37 19.39
C GLN A 52 -0.82 7.62 20.38
N THR A 53 0.48 7.61 20.13
CA THR A 53 1.45 7.47 21.21
C THR A 53 1.40 8.72 22.08
N SER A 54 1.93 8.68 23.29
CA SER A 54 1.96 9.83 24.20
C SER A 54 2.68 11.06 23.62
N ASP A 55 3.55 10.86 22.63
CA ASP A 55 4.34 11.88 21.94
C ASP A 55 3.88 12.16 20.49
N ASN A 56 2.78 11.57 20.03
CA ASN A 56 2.28 11.62 18.65
C ASN A 56 3.25 11.09 17.56
N SER A 57 4.27 10.32 17.95
CA SER A 57 5.13 9.61 17.01
C SER A 57 4.36 8.53 16.23
N ILE A 58 4.73 8.33 14.96
CA ILE A 58 4.22 7.23 14.13
C ILE A 58 5.36 6.39 13.60
N LEU A 59 5.09 5.10 13.38
CA LEU A 59 5.94 4.22 12.61
C LEU A 59 5.32 4.01 11.22
N ILE A 60 6.13 4.14 10.18
CA ILE A 60 5.74 3.90 8.79
C ILE A 60 6.84 3.10 8.10
N MET A 61 6.49 2.16 7.22
CA MET A 61 7.46 1.40 6.45
C MET A 61 7.57 1.91 5.03
N LEU A 62 8.79 1.92 4.52
CA LEU A 62 9.08 2.00 3.10
C LEU A 62 9.47 0.59 2.63
N CYS A 63 8.72 0.05 1.68
CA CYS A 63 8.94 -1.30 1.15
C CYS A 63 9.20 -1.23 -0.35
N GLU A 64 10.18 -2.01 -0.82
CA GLU A 64 10.27 -2.38 -2.23
C GLU A 64 9.11 -3.33 -2.56
N ALA A 65 8.36 -3.03 -3.61
CA ALA A 65 7.19 -3.82 -4.00
C ALA A 65 7.34 -4.22 -5.47
N ALA A 66 7.47 -5.52 -5.73
CA ALA A 66 7.52 -6.07 -7.08
C ALA A 66 6.10 -6.09 -7.67
N LEU A 67 5.67 -4.97 -8.24
CA LEU A 67 4.30 -4.81 -8.76
C LEU A 67 4.02 -5.62 -10.04
N GLY A 68 5.06 -5.98 -10.80
CA GLY A 68 4.92 -6.66 -12.09
C GLY A 68 3.99 -5.89 -13.04
N LYS A 69 3.14 -6.61 -13.77
CA LYS A 69 2.08 -6.00 -14.58
C LYS A 69 0.84 -5.75 -13.73
N THR A 70 0.43 -4.49 -13.61
CA THR A 70 -0.71 -4.07 -12.80
C THR A 70 -2.04 -4.21 -13.55
N ASN A 71 -3.08 -4.69 -12.86
CA ASN A 71 -4.47 -4.53 -13.23
C ASN A 71 -4.98 -3.16 -12.73
N GLU A 72 -5.30 -2.26 -13.65
CA GLU A 72 -5.69 -0.89 -13.32
C GLU A 72 -7.20 -0.77 -13.07
N LEU A 73 -7.58 -0.18 -11.93
CA LEU A 73 -8.97 0.00 -11.53
C LEU A 73 -9.23 1.46 -11.13
N HIS A 74 -10.24 2.08 -11.73
CA HIS A 74 -10.66 3.45 -11.42
C HIS A 74 -11.75 3.55 -10.34
N SER A 75 -12.27 2.39 -9.90
CA SER A 75 -13.28 2.28 -8.85
C SER A 75 -12.96 1.09 -7.94
N PRO A 76 -13.37 1.13 -6.65
CA PRO A 76 -13.20 0.00 -5.74
C PRO A 76 -13.84 -1.29 -6.29
N ASN A 77 -13.19 -2.42 -6.04
CA ASN A 77 -13.69 -3.75 -6.41
C ASN A 77 -13.20 -4.78 -5.39
N CYS A 78 -14.10 -5.29 -4.54
CA CYS A 78 -13.75 -6.26 -3.50
C CYS A 78 -13.21 -7.59 -4.04
N ASN A 79 -13.42 -7.90 -5.32
CA ASN A 79 -12.91 -9.09 -5.98
C ASN A 79 -11.55 -8.88 -6.65
N ALA A 80 -10.91 -7.72 -6.49
CA ALA A 80 -9.65 -7.40 -7.18
C ALA A 80 -8.41 -8.17 -6.66
N ALA A 81 -8.57 -9.05 -5.68
CA ALA A 81 -7.59 -10.08 -5.35
C ALA A 81 -7.55 -11.22 -6.39
N SER A 82 -8.64 -11.42 -7.14
CA SER A 82 -8.70 -12.33 -8.28
C SER A 82 -8.13 -11.63 -9.51
N LEU A 83 -6.81 -11.71 -9.67
CA LEU A 83 -6.10 -11.00 -10.73
C LEU A 83 -6.47 -11.53 -12.13
N PRO A 84 -6.74 -10.64 -13.10
CA PRO A 84 -6.84 -11.03 -14.50
C PRO A 84 -5.58 -11.74 -14.99
N LYS A 85 -5.74 -12.64 -15.95
CA LYS A 85 -4.62 -13.41 -16.53
C LYS A 85 -3.52 -12.48 -17.04
N GLY A 86 -2.29 -12.72 -16.59
CA GLY A 86 -1.11 -11.93 -16.99
C GLY A 86 -0.99 -10.59 -16.26
N THR A 87 -1.59 -10.46 -15.07
CA THR A 87 -1.33 -9.36 -14.12
C THR A 87 -0.87 -9.94 -12.80
N ASP A 88 -0.02 -9.20 -12.08
CA ASP A 88 0.65 -9.64 -10.85
C ASP A 88 0.18 -8.83 -9.62
N SER A 89 -0.46 -7.69 -9.84
CA SER A 89 -0.97 -6.83 -8.78
C SER A 89 -2.16 -5.97 -9.25
N THR A 90 -2.84 -5.32 -8.31
CA THR A 90 -3.92 -4.37 -8.59
C THR A 90 -3.45 -2.95 -8.29
N HIS A 91 -3.67 -2.03 -9.21
CA HIS A 91 -3.45 -0.60 -9.04
C HIS A 91 -4.77 0.15 -9.03
N GLY A 92 -5.17 0.63 -7.85
CA GLY A 92 -6.33 1.49 -7.69
C GLY A 92 -5.98 2.96 -7.98
N TRP A 93 -6.42 3.48 -9.12
CA TRP A 93 -6.16 4.87 -9.52
C TRP A 93 -6.86 5.85 -8.58
N GLY A 94 -6.05 6.73 -7.99
CA GLY A 94 -6.53 7.92 -7.28
C GLY A 94 -6.72 9.10 -8.24
N GLN A 95 -7.42 10.14 -7.78
CA GLN A 95 -7.52 11.40 -8.51
C GLN A 95 -6.18 12.14 -8.58
N ASN A 96 -5.38 12.03 -7.52
CA ASN A 96 -4.09 12.70 -7.40
C ASN A 96 -2.98 11.68 -7.11
N GLY A 97 -1.79 11.93 -7.65
CA GLY A 97 -0.60 11.10 -7.41
C GLY A 97 0.69 11.76 -7.89
N PRO A 98 1.86 11.22 -7.51
CA PRO A 98 3.13 11.68 -8.06
C PRO A 98 3.19 11.39 -9.56
N SER A 99 3.71 12.32 -10.35
CA SER A 99 3.89 12.08 -11.78
C SER A 99 4.98 11.04 -12.01
N PRO A 100 4.78 10.05 -12.90
CA PRO A 100 5.83 9.12 -13.30
C PRO A 100 7.11 9.82 -13.79
N ARG A 101 7.00 11.06 -14.29
CA ARG A 101 8.14 11.86 -14.75
C ARG A 101 9.04 12.36 -13.61
N SER A 102 8.53 12.42 -12.38
CA SER A 102 9.32 12.84 -11.22
C SER A 102 9.95 11.67 -10.46
N TYR A 103 9.70 10.42 -10.89
CA TYR A 103 10.24 9.24 -10.22
C TYR A 103 11.77 9.23 -10.32
N VAL A 104 12.42 8.83 -9.24
CA VAL A 104 13.87 8.62 -9.21
C VAL A 104 14.16 7.14 -9.07
N LYS A 105 15.15 6.66 -9.81
CA LYS A 105 15.62 5.28 -9.70
C LYS A 105 16.78 5.20 -8.71
N VAL A 106 16.66 4.35 -7.70
CA VAL A 106 17.72 4.05 -6.73
C VAL A 106 17.87 2.54 -6.66
N ASN A 107 19.06 2.01 -6.92
CA ASN A 107 19.34 0.55 -6.92
C ASN A 107 18.29 -0.26 -7.70
N ASP A 108 17.97 0.19 -8.91
CA ASP A 108 16.95 -0.37 -9.81
C ASP A 108 15.48 -0.29 -9.33
N VAL A 109 15.22 0.36 -8.21
CA VAL A 109 13.87 0.59 -7.68
C VAL A 109 13.39 2.00 -8.02
N ASN A 110 12.17 2.09 -8.56
CA ASN A 110 11.51 3.38 -8.77
C ASN A 110 10.96 3.92 -7.45
N ILE A 111 11.41 5.12 -7.07
CA ILE A 111 10.92 5.88 -5.94
C ILE A 111 9.97 6.96 -6.47
N PRO A 112 8.66 6.87 -6.16
CA PRO A 112 7.68 7.86 -6.59
C PRO A 112 7.78 9.13 -5.74
N GLN A 113 8.76 9.97 -6.05
CA GLN A 113 8.90 11.28 -5.43
C GLN A 113 8.16 12.35 -6.26
N GLY A 114 7.83 13.47 -5.63
CA GLY A 114 7.26 14.64 -6.30
C GLY A 114 6.04 15.20 -5.58
N LYS A 115 5.61 16.38 -6.02
CA LYS A 115 4.34 16.95 -5.57
C LYS A 115 3.19 16.20 -6.26
N PRO A 116 2.09 15.90 -5.54
CA PRO A 116 0.90 15.32 -6.13
C PRO A 116 0.34 16.26 -7.20
N GLN A 117 -0.14 15.68 -8.29
CA GLN A 117 -0.81 16.38 -9.39
C GLN A 117 -2.21 15.81 -9.57
#